data_AF-A0A0Q7MIK3-F1
#
_entry.id   AF-A0A0Q7MIK3-F1
#
_cell.length_a   1.000
_cell.length_b   1.000
_cell.length_c   1.000
_cell.angle_alpha   90.00
_cell.angle_beta   90.00
_cell.angle_gamma   90.00
#
_symmetry.space_group_name_H-M   'P 1'
#
loop_
_entity.id
_entity.type
_entity.pdbx_description
1 polymer ?
#
loop_
_entity_poly.entity_id
_entity_poly.type
_entity_poly.pdbx_seq_one_letter_code
_entity_poly.pdbx_strand_id
1 'polypeptide(L)'
;MAYLDHYLDKRNERLQRKHKAPARVIRGDRRERVVGEVMDVLKDWRLSHFENEAPCRYGLRAALCLDGHSWPTADVEADLVVQEALSLIGAERPSWAEGQWAYTVPRENCAWCSIAIDADGQANGDRFCSVMCATSSFESRVYKEGALVDGLMRRARGMIRREKAPTLCCTYCDRKFKKERAIFDSYRSSVRFCSNACADASRRTLVEIECNWCNERFRPDGKRRKYCSADCSRQGIIRDMRAALPERHCCRCKAVFRPKNGLAMYCSRACARVIYSANYYQKKKAAQPSNVIYLTAEIFDGWFKRAA
;
A
#
# COMPACT_ATOMS: atom_id res chain seq x y z
N MET A 1 -13.48 23.65 16.56
CA MET A 1 -12.12 23.12 16.81
C MET A 1 -11.00 24.16 16.65
N ALA A 2 -11.31 25.46 16.52
CA ALA A 2 -10.31 26.52 16.29
C ALA A 2 -9.25 26.70 17.41
N TYR A 3 -9.50 26.21 18.63
CA TYR A 3 -8.55 26.29 19.74
C TYR A 3 -7.36 25.33 19.57
N LEU A 4 -7.56 24.19 18.91
CA LEU A 4 -6.52 23.19 18.72
C LEU A 4 -5.50 23.64 17.66
N ASP A 5 -5.99 24.24 16.57
CA ASP A 5 -5.17 24.70 15.45
C ASP A 5 -4.17 25.77 15.89
N HIS A 6 -4.63 26.78 16.65
CA HIS A 6 -3.76 27.81 17.20
C HIS A 6 -2.68 27.26 18.17
N TYR A 7 -2.97 26.18 18.91
CA TYR A 7 -1.97 25.52 19.77
C TYR A 7 -0.93 24.75 18.95
N LEU A 8 -1.35 24.07 17.88
CA LEU A 8 -0.46 23.38 16.96
C LEU A 8 0.43 24.37 16.20
N ASP A 9 -0.12 25.50 15.76
CA ASP A 9 0.62 26.55 15.06
C ASP A 9 1.67 27.18 15.97
N LYS A 10 1.32 27.55 17.21
CA LYS A 10 2.31 28.07 18.18
C LYS A 10 3.38 27.05 18.55
N ARG A 11 3.04 25.76 18.62
CA ARG A 11 4.02 24.69 18.85
C ARG A 11 4.96 24.55 17.64
N ASN A 12 4.41 24.53 16.43
CA ASN A 12 5.18 24.45 15.20
C ASN A 12 6.07 25.68 15.03
N GLU A 13 5.59 26.88 15.37
CA GLU A 13 6.39 28.11 15.37
C GLU A 13 7.56 28.01 16.36
N ARG A 14 7.35 27.46 17.57
CA ARG A 14 8.43 27.20 18.54
C ARG A 14 9.43 26.16 18.02
N LEU A 15 8.97 25.12 17.33
CA LEU A 15 9.84 24.11 16.70
C LEU A 15 10.57 24.67 15.46
N GLN A 16 9.95 25.60 14.74
CA GLN A 16 10.48 26.27 13.56
C GLN A 16 11.40 27.44 13.88
N ARG A 17 11.39 27.97 15.12
CA ARG A 17 12.47 28.81 15.64
C ARG A 17 13.72 27.94 15.63
N LYS A 18 14.40 27.96 14.48
CA LYS A 18 15.58 27.14 14.17
C LYS A 18 16.49 27.22 15.37
N HIS A 19 16.58 26.12 16.13
CA HIS A 19 17.62 25.99 17.13
C HIS A 19 18.92 26.21 16.38
N LYS A 20 19.57 27.35 16.64
CA LYS A 20 20.85 27.68 16.02
C LYS A 20 21.74 26.48 16.25
N ALA A 21 22.26 25.89 15.17
CA ALA A 21 23.12 24.73 15.28
C ALA A 21 24.21 25.06 16.32
N PRO A 22 24.46 24.16 17.29
CA PRO A 22 25.43 24.42 18.33
C PRO A 22 26.77 24.79 17.68
N ALA A 23 27.45 25.77 18.26
CA ALA A 23 28.71 26.22 17.71
C ALA A 23 29.72 25.06 17.76
N ARG A 24 30.30 24.71 16.60
CA ARG A 24 31.32 23.66 16.52
C ARG A 24 32.52 24.03 17.39
N VAL A 25 32.99 23.08 18.19
CA VAL A 25 34.15 23.25 19.08
C VAL A 25 35.45 23.04 18.31
N ILE A 26 35.52 22.00 17.46
CA ILE A 26 36.72 21.68 16.68
C ILE A 26 36.51 22.20 15.24
N ARG A 27 37.41 23.10 14.79
CA ARG A 27 37.31 23.79 13.49
C ARG A 27 38.63 23.76 12.72
N GLY A 28 38.55 23.96 11.39
CA GLY A 28 39.70 24.06 10.49
C GLY A 28 40.57 22.82 10.50
N ASP A 29 41.88 23.01 10.31
CA ASP A 29 42.89 21.94 10.21
C ASP A 29 42.92 21.01 11.43
N ARG A 30 42.59 21.52 12.62
CA ARG A 30 42.48 20.69 13.84
C ARG A 30 41.39 19.63 13.68
N ARG A 31 40.28 19.97 13.02
CA ARG A 31 39.18 19.04 12.78
C ARG A 31 39.60 17.93 11.84
N GLU A 32 40.24 18.28 10.74
CA GLU A 32 40.70 17.30 9.74
C GLU A 32 41.67 16.29 10.36
N ARG A 33 42.60 16.75 11.21
CA ARG A 33 43.51 15.85 11.95
C ARG A 33 42.77 14.91 12.89
N VAL A 34 41.88 15.44 13.73
CA VAL A 34 41.10 14.62 14.68
C VAL A 34 40.21 13.63 13.95
N VAL A 35 39.56 14.03 12.86
CA VAL A 35 38.75 13.13 12.02
C VAL A 35 39.63 12.04 11.41
N GLY A 36 40.85 12.37 10.95
CA GLY A 36 41.83 11.40 10.44
C GLY A 36 42.24 10.37 11.49
N GLU A 37 42.62 10.81 12.69
CA GLU A 37 42.99 9.91 13.80
C GLU A 37 41.82 9.01 14.22
N VAL A 38 40.61 9.56 14.32
CA VAL A 38 39.39 8.79 14.64
C VAL A 38 39.08 7.79 13.53
N MET A 39 39.27 8.17 12.27
CA MET A 39 39.08 7.29 11.11
C MET A 39 40.03 6.10 11.17
N ASP A 40 41.29 6.28 11.57
CA ASP A 40 42.26 5.18 11.67
C ASP A 40 41.85 4.16 12.75
N VAL A 41 41.34 4.62 13.90
CA VAL A 41 40.79 3.74 14.95
C VAL A 41 39.51 3.05 14.50
N LEU A 42 38.63 3.77 13.78
CA LEU A 42 37.38 3.20 13.26
C LEU A 42 37.61 2.17 12.16
N LYS A 43 38.73 2.22 11.42
CA LYS A 43 39.10 1.23 10.39
C LYS A 43 39.55 -0.11 10.98
N ASP A 44 39.99 -0.15 12.23
CA ASP A 44 40.40 -1.38 12.93
C ASP A 44 39.19 -2.11 13.54
N TRP A 45 38.24 -2.50 12.69
CA TRP A 45 37.06 -3.27 13.08
C TRP A 45 37.18 -4.74 12.70
N ARG A 46 36.50 -5.62 13.44
CA ARG A 46 36.46 -7.07 13.19
C ARG A 46 35.08 -7.57 12.82
N LEU A 47 34.05 -7.04 13.47
CA LEU A 47 32.66 -7.50 13.32
C LEU A 47 31.80 -6.53 12.51
N SER A 48 32.00 -5.23 12.70
CA SER A 48 31.18 -4.19 12.07
C SER A 48 31.93 -2.86 12.04
N HIS A 49 31.69 -2.06 10.99
CA HIS A 49 32.19 -0.68 10.89
C HIS A 49 31.83 0.21 12.10
N PHE A 50 30.84 -0.19 12.90
CA PHE A 50 30.38 0.54 14.09
C PHE A 50 30.95 -0.02 15.41
N GLU A 51 31.83 -1.02 15.38
CA GLU A 51 32.39 -1.68 16.58
C GLU A 51 33.10 -0.69 17.51
N ASN A 52 33.92 0.21 16.95
CA ASN A 52 34.69 1.20 17.70
C ASN A 52 33.97 2.55 17.85
N GLU A 53 32.70 2.67 17.42
CA GLU A 53 31.97 3.94 17.44
C GLU A 53 31.81 4.51 18.86
N ALA A 54 31.29 3.68 19.78
CA ALA A 54 30.98 4.11 21.14
C ALA A 54 32.26 4.44 21.96
N PRO A 55 33.33 3.64 21.92
CA PRO A 55 34.61 3.99 22.54
C PRO A 55 35.19 5.31 22.00
N CYS A 56 35.21 5.51 20.68
CA CYS A 56 35.71 6.75 20.06
C CYS A 56 34.90 7.97 20.52
N ARG A 57 33.57 7.89 20.48
CA ARG A 57 32.69 8.97 20.94
C ARG A 57 32.90 9.27 22.43
N TYR A 58 33.02 8.23 23.26
CA TYR A 58 33.27 8.39 24.69
C TYR A 58 34.60 9.09 24.96
N GLY A 59 35.68 8.66 24.30
CA GLY A 59 37.02 9.24 24.45
C GLY A 59 37.07 10.71 24.03
N LEU A 60 36.52 11.04 22.86
CA LEU A 60 36.43 12.42 22.37
C LEU A 60 35.63 13.31 23.32
N ARG A 61 34.46 12.84 23.77
CA ARG A 61 33.63 13.59 24.71
C ARG A 61 34.35 13.82 26.03
N ALA A 62 35.02 12.80 26.57
CA ALA A 62 35.78 12.91 27.81
C ALA A 62 36.91 13.94 27.69
N ALA A 63 37.66 13.90 26.59
CA ALA A 63 38.72 14.88 26.31
C ALA A 63 38.18 16.31 26.21
N LEU A 64 37.07 16.52 25.48
CA LEU A 64 36.45 17.84 25.36
C LEU A 64 35.90 18.38 26.69
N CYS A 65 35.36 17.51 27.55
CA CYS A 65 34.96 17.91 28.90
C CYS A 65 36.17 18.33 29.75
N LEU A 66 37.30 17.63 29.64
CA LEU A 66 38.55 17.99 30.32
C LEU A 66 39.14 19.31 29.81
N ASP A 67 38.95 19.62 28.53
CA ASP A 67 39.28 20.93 27.92
C ASP A 67 38.35 22.07 28.38
N GLY A 68 37.36 21.78 29.24
CA GLY A 68 36.45 22.77 29.84
C GLY A 68 35.16 23.00 29.06
N HIS A 69 34.85 22.19 28.05
CA HIS A 69 33.58 22.30 27.32
C HIS A 69 32.42 21.68 28.12
N SER A 70 31.21 22.24 27.97
CA SER A 70 30.03 21.68 28.62
C SER A 70 29.68 20.31 28.02
N TRP A 71 29.19 19.41 28.87
CA TRP A 71 28.87 18.03 28.47
C TRP A 71 27.98 17.93 27.22
N PRO A 72 26.89 18.72 27.08
CA PRO A 72 26.06 18.65 25.86
C PRO A 72 26.81 19.08 24.60
N THR A 73 27.69 20.09 24.71
CA THR A 73 28.47 20.57 23.56
C THR A 73 29.53 19.53 23.17
N ALA A 74 30.21 18.94 24.15
CA ALA A 74 31.18 17.89 23.96
C ALA A 74 30.58 16.64 23.32
N ASP A 75 29.38 16.21 23.77
CA ASP A 75 28.69 15.04 23.21
C ASP A 75 28.26 15.24 21.76
N VAL A 76 27.72 16.42 21.43
CA VAL A 76 27.34 16.75 20.04
C VAL A 76 28.57 16.84 19.14
N GLU A 77 29.65 17.50 19.58
CA GLU A 77 30.86 17.59 18.77
C GLU A 77 31.49 16.21 18.54
N ALA A 78 31.56 15.37 19.57
CA ALA A 78 32.07 14.01 19.46
C ALA A 78 31.24 13.16 18.49
N ASP A 79 29.91 13.25 18.55
CA ASP A 79 29.01 12.59 17.59
C ASP A 79 29.26 13.05 16.16
N LEU A 80 29.39 14.37 15.93
CA LEU A 80 29.65 14.92 14.60
C LEU A 80 31.00 14.48 14.02
N VAL A 81 32.05 14.43 14.84
CA VAL A 81 33.39 13.96 14.41
C VAL A 81 33.35 12.49 14.04
N VAL A 82 32.71 11.65 14.85
CA VAL A 82 32.58 10.21 14.59
C VAL A 82 31.72 9.94 13.36
N GLN A 83 30.60 10.65 13.20
CA GLN A 83 29.75 10.54 12.00
C GLN A 83 30.47 10.96 10.72
N GLU A 84 31.26 12.03 10.77
CA GLU A 84 32.07 12.49 9.64
C GLU A 84 33.13 11.44 9.26
N ALA A 85 33.83 10.88 10.25
CA ALA A 85 34.79 9.79 10.03
C ALA A 85 34.12 8.53 9.43
N LEU A 86 32.97 8.10 9.96
CA LEU A 86 32.20 6.97 9.41
C LEU A 86 31.72 7.23 7.97
N SER A 87 31.29 8.46 7.68
CA SER A 87 30.89 8.87 6.33
C SER A 87 32.06 8.80 5.35
N LEU A 88 33.27 9.20 5.77
CA LEU A 88 34.49 9.13 4.94
C LEU A 88 34.96 7.70 4.72
N ILE A 89 34.73 6.79 5.67
CA ILE A 89 34.98 5.35 5.51
C ILE A 89 33.99 4.72 4.52
N GLY A 90 32.84 5.36 4.28
CA GLY A 90 31.74 4.80 3.48
C GLY A 90 30.86 3.84 4.28
N ALA A 91 30.85 3.95 5.62
CA ALA A 91 30.01 3.11 6.47
C ALA A 91 28.54 3.57 6.39
N GLU A 92 27.68 2.74 5.80
CA GLU A 92 26.23 2.98 5.80
C GLU A 92 25.61 2.48 7.10
N ARG A 93 24.93 3.36 7.84
CA ARG A 93 24.20 2.95 9.03
C ARG A 93 23.04 2.04 8.63
N PRO A 94 22.91 0.84 9.24
CA PRO A 94 21.74 0.03 9.01
C PRO A 94 20.50 0.83 9.37
N SER A 95 19.42 0.65 8.60
CA SER A 95 18.13 1.18 8.99
C SER A 95 17.76 0.68 10.38
N TRP A 96 16.92 1.41 11.12
CA TRP A 96 16.49 0.97 12.45
C TRP A 96 15.94 -0.46 12.44
N ALA A 97 15.25 -0.85 11.36
CA ALA A 97 14.73 -2.19 11.15
C ALA A 97 15.83 -3.26 11.01
N GLU A 98 16.92 -2.93 10.32
CA GLU A 98 18.10 -3.79 10.15
C GLU A 98 18.95 -3.88 11.42
N GLY A 99 18.98 -2.81 12.22
CA GLY A 99 19.61 -2.80 13.54
C GLY A 99 18.84 -3.61 14.60
N GLN A 100 17.64 -4.09 14.30
CA GLN A 100 16.91 -4.96 15.21
C GLN A 100 17.54 -6.36 15.23
N TRP A 101 17.73 -6.91 16.42
CA TRP A 101 18.16 -8.31 16.61
C TRP A 101 17.38 -9.33 15.77
N ALA A 102 16.09 -9.10 15.50
CA ALA A 102 15.29 -10.01 14.67
C ALA A 102 15.69 -10.03 13.18
N TYR A 103 16.46 -9.05 12.71
CA TYR A 103 17.02 -9.02 11.38
C TYR A 103 18.23 -9.96 11.27
N THR A 104 19.02 -10.10 12.34
CA THR A 104 20.19 -10.99 12.37
C THR A 104 19.81 -12.45 12.65
N VAL A 105 18.64 -12.72 13.24
CA VAL A 105 18.15 -14.08 13.49
C VAL A 105 17.77 -14.77 12.17
N PRO A 106 18.39 -15.93 11.84
CA PRO A 106 18.08 -16.71 10.64
C PRO A 106 16.59 -17.01 10.47
N ARG A 107 16.16 -17.25 9.23
CA ARG A 107 14.75 -17.55 8.96
C ARG A 107 14.25 -18.83 9.64
N GLU A 108 15.16 -19.78 9.82
CA GLU A 108 14.94 -21.08 10.44
C GLU A 108 14.82 -21.01 11.96
N ASN A 109 15.20 -19.88 12.56
CA ASN A 109 15.21 -19.70 14.01
C ASN A 109 14.08 -18.76 14.44
N CYS A 110 13.57 -19.00 15.65
CA CYS A 110 12.56 -18.19 16.30
C CYS A 110 13.08 -16.75 16.47
N ALA A 111 12.36 -15.78 15.93
CA ALA A 111 12.70 -14.37 16.03
C ALA A 111 12.61 -13.79 17.45
N TRP A 112 12.21 -14.61 18.45
CA TRP A 112 12.18 -14.22 19.87
C TRP A 112 13.25 -14.90 20.73
N CYS A 113 13.43 -16.22 20.62
CA CYS A 113 14.37 -16.96 21.47
C CYS A 113 15.56 -17.56 20.71
N SER A 114 15.63 -17.34 19.40
CA SER A 114 16.67 -17.87 18.50
C SER A 114 16.77 -19.40 18.42
N ILE A 115 15.83 -20.15 19.00
CA ILE A 115 15.73 -21.62 18.88
C ILE A 115 15.24 -21.99 17.48
N ALA A 116 15.74 -23.08 16.91
CA ALA A 116 15.27 -23.62 15.62
C ALA A 116 13.76 -23.89 15.64
N ILE A 117 13.08 -23.48 14.57
CA ILE A 117 11.66 -23.73 14.35
C ILE A 117 11.52 -25.15 13.80
N ASP A 118 10.48 -25.86 14.21
CA ASP A 118 10.12 -27.18 13.71
C ASP A 118 9.81 -27.17 12.20
N ALA A 119 9.93 -28.33 11.55
CA ALA A 119 9.75 -28.44 10.09
C ALA A 119 8.35 -27.96 9.63
N ASP A 120 7.30 -28.23 10.41
CA ASP A 120 5.95 -27.80 10.10
C ASP A 120 5.80 -26.28 10.24
N GLY A 121 6.35 -25.69 11.30
CA GLY A 121 6.44 -24.24 11.47
C GLY A 121 7.19 -23.55 10.33
N GLN A 122 8.32 -24.11 9.90
CA GLN A 122 9.10 -23.60 8.76
C GLN A 122 8.32 -23.69 7.44
N ALA A 123 7.67 -24.82 7.17
CA ALA A 123 6.85 -25.01 5.96
C ALA A 123 5.67 -24.03 5.90
N ASN A 124 5.11 -23.64 7.06
CA ASN A 124 4.07 -22.62 7.17
C ASN A 124 4.61 -21.17 7.09
N GLY A 125 5.93 -20.99 7.11
CA GLY A 125 6.60 -19.70 7.16
C GLY A 125 6.32 -18.96 8.48
N ASP A 126 6.18 -19.70 9.58
CA ASP A 126 6.08 -19.12 10.91
C ASP A 126 7.46 -18.58 11.33
N ARG A 127 7.49 -17.50 12.12
CA ARG A 127 8.73 -16.84 12.59
C ARG A 127 8.99 -17.06 14.08
N PHE A 128 8.13 -17.82 14.75
CA PHE A 128 8.22 -18.08 16.18
C PHE A 128 8.01 -19.56 16.42
N CYS A 129 8.76 -20.13 17.37
CA CYS A 129 8.62 -21.53 17.75
C CYS A 129 7.35 -21.81 18.58
N SER A 130 6.73 -20.78 19.16
CA SER A 130 5.55 -20.94 20.00
C SER A 130 4.68 -19.68 20.02
N VAL A 131 3.41 -19.86 20.40
CA VAL A 131 2.45 -18.76 20.61
C VAL A 131 2.92 -17.84 21.75
N MET A 132 3.59 -18.38 22.77
CA MET A 132 4.18 -17.60 23.85
C MET A 132 5.25 -16.66 23.30
N CYS A 133 6.21 -17.16 22.51
CA CYS A 133 7.25 -16.34 21.87
C CYS A 133 6.66 -15.28 20.93
N ALA A 134 5.63 -15.63 20.17
CA ALA A 134 4.91 -14.67 19.33
C ALA A 134 4.23 -13.56 20.16
N THR A 135 3.66 -13.90 21.32
CA THR A 135 2.99 -12.96 22.22
C THR A 135 4.00 -12.04 22.91
N SER A 136 5.08 -12.59 23.46
CA SER A 136 6.17 -11.81 24.07
C SER A 136 6.84 -10.87 23.06
N SER A 137 7.06 -11.35 21.83
CA SER A 137 7.56 -10.49 20.74
C SER A 137 6.55 -9.39 20.37
N PHE A 138 5.26 -9.63 20.51
CA PHE A 138 4.24 -8.63 20.22
C PHE A 138 4.19 -7.55 21.30
N GLU A 139 4.10 -7.95 22.57
CA GLU A 139 4.02 -7.05 23.72
C GLU A 139 5.26 -6.14 23.84
N SER A 140 6.46 -6.72 23.70
CA SER A 140 7.72 -5.95 23.76
C SER A 140 7.86 -4.90 22.65
N ARG A 141 7.25 -5.13 21.49
CA ARG A 141 7.34 -4.23 20.33
C ARG A 141 6.25 -3.18 20.27
N VAL A 142 5.04 -3.48 20.77
CA VAL A 142 3.96 -2.49 20.91
C VAL A 142 4.40 -1.31 21.79
N TYR A 143 5.34 -1.55 22.71
CA TYR A 143 5.92 -0.51 23.56
C TYR A 143 6.90 0.44 22.84
N LYS A 144 7.41 0.10 21.64
CA LYS A 144 8.57 0.79 21.05
C LYS A 144 8.34 1.54 19.73
N GLU A 145 7.35 1.22 18.89
CA GLU A 145 7.19 1.97 17.62
C GLU A 145 5.84 1.79 16.90
N GLY A 146 5.40 2.86 16.23
CA GLY A 146 4.21 2.90 15.39
C GLY A 146 4.45 2.42 13.95
N ALA A 147 3.55 1.55 13.47
CA ALA A 147 3.20 1.24 12.08
C ALA A 147 4.26 0.65 11.09
N LEU A 148 5.57 0.80 11.27
CA LEU A 148 6.55 0.39 10.24
C LEU A 148 7.08 -1.05 10.34
N VAL A 149 6.86 -1.77 11.45
CA VAL A 149 7.38 -3.14 11.67
C VAL A 149 6.35 -4.22 11.36
N ASP A 150 5.76 -4.12 10.17
CA ASP A 150 4.44 -4.70 9.90
C ASP A 150 4.46 -6.20 9.52
N GLY A 151 5.60 -6.74 9.08
CA GLY A 151 5.72 -8.14 8.65
C GLY A 151 5.75 -9.16 9.79
N LEU A 152 6.67 -8.98 10.74
CA LEU A 152 6.80 -9.85 11.93
C LEU A 152 5.57 -9.75 12.83
N MET A 153 5.04 -8.53 13.01
CA MET A 153 3.82 -8.31 13.78
C MET A 153 2.60 -8.99 13.14
N ARG A 154 2.46 -8.93 11.81
CA ARG A 154 1.41 -9.68 11.10
C ARG A 154 1.54 -11.19 11.32
N ARG A 155 2.75 -11.73 11.31
CA ARG A 155 2.98 -13.17 11.58
C ARG A 155 2.69 -13.55 13.04
N ALA A 156 3.14 -12.75 14.00
CA ALA A 156 2.83 -12.96 15.43
C ALA A 156 1.31 -12.93 15.69
N ARG A 157 0.62 -11.90 15.18
CA ARG A 157 -0.84 -11.80 15.23
C ARG A 157 -1.51 -12.98 14.55
N GLY A 158 -0.98 -13.43 13.42
CA GLY A 158 -1.49 -14.58 12.69
C GLY A 158 -1.45 -15.87 13.50
N MET A 159 -0.34 -16.15 14.21
CA MET A 159 -0.25 -17.30 15.12
C MET A 159 -1.22 -17.19 16.28
N ILE A 160 -1.28 -16.03 16.96
CA ILE A 160 -2.20 -15.81 18.09
C ILE A 160 -3.66 -15.98 17.66
N ARG A 161 -4.03 -15.45 16.49
CA ARG A 161 -5.38 -15.59 15.92
C ARG A 161 -5.68 -17.02 15.49
N ARG A 162 -4.72 -17.73 14.90
CA ARG A 162 -4.86 -19.14 14.51
C ARG A 162 -5.15 -20.01 15.73
N GLU A 163 -4.49 -19.73 16.86
CA GLU A 163 -4.72 -20.48 18.10
C GLU A 163 -6.12 -20.25 18.68
N LYS A 164 -6.58 -18.98 18.68
CA LYS A 164 -7.93 -18.60 19.12
C LYS A 164 -9.04 -18.98 18.14
N ALA A 165 -8.71 -19.40 16.92
CA ALA A 165 -9.72 -19.76 15.91
C ALA A 165 -10.42 -21.07 16.27
N PRO A 166 -11.74 -21.18 15.99
CA PRO A 166 -12.46 -22.43 16.19
C PRO A 166 -11.88 -23.52 15.30
N THR A 167 -11.85 -24.74 15.82
CA THR A 167 -11.47 -25.92 15.06
C THR A 167 -12.57 -26.25 14.05
N LEU A 168 -12.21 -26.36 12.77
CA LEU A 168 -13.09 -26.70 11.66
C LEU A 168 -12.77 -28.11 11.15
N CYS A 169 -13.77 -28.81 10.61
CA CYS A 169 -13.57 -30.09 9.92
C CYS A 169 -13.49 -29.85 8.40
N CYS A 170 -12.50 -30.43 7.74
CA CYS A 170 -12.34 -30.34 6.29
C CYS A 170 -13.43 -31.14 5.58
N THR A 171 -14.21 -30.54 4.68
CA THR A 171 -15.30 -31.24 3.97
C THR A 171 -14.83 -32.27 2.93
N TYR A 172 -13.51 -32.39 2.69
CA TYR A 172 -12.93 -33.35 1.75
C TYR A 172 -12.27 -34.54 2.44
N CYS A 173 -11.55 -34.30 3.55
CA CYS A 173 -10.77 -35.34 4.24
C CYS A 173 -11.09 -35.47 5.74
N ASP A 174 -12.08 -34.73 6.24
CA ASP A 174 -12.57 -34.70 7.62
C ASP A 174 -11.55 -34.37 8.72
N ARG A 175 -10.30 -34.05 8.35
CA ARG A 175 -9.28 -33.59 9.29
C ARG A 175 -9.68 -32.28 9.95
N LYS A 176 -9.47 -32.21 11.26
CA LYS A 176 -9.65 -31.01 12.08
C LYS A 176 -8.51 -30.02 11.82
N PHE A 177 -8.83 -28.74 11.58
CA PHE A 177 -7.84 -27.68 11.33
C PHE A 177 -8.31 -26.33 11.89
N LYS A 178 -7.36 -25.43 12.17
CA LYS A 178 -7.64 -24.03 12.57
C LYS A 178 -7.17 -23.08 11.46
N LYS A 179 -7.94 -22.04 11.12
CA LYS A 179 -7.54 -21.04 10.12
C LYS A 179 -7.81 -19.61 10.61
N GLU A 180 -6.82 -18.74 10.39
CA GLU A 180 -6.82 -17.36 10.89
C GLU A 180 -8.06 -16.55 10.52
N ARG A 181 -8.59 -16.70 9.30
CA ARG A 181 -9.68 -15.86 8.76
C ARG A 181 -11.10 -16.32 9.13
N ALA A 182 -11.26 -17.36 9.96
CA ALA A 182 -12.59 -17.91 10.25
C ALA A 182 -13.47 -16.99 11.13
N ILE A 183 -12.88 -16.05 11.87
CA ILE A 183 -13.56 -15.36 12.99
C ILE A 183 -14.24 -14.04 12.57
N PHE A 184 -13.70 -13.28 11.61
CA PHE A 184 -14.11 -11.87 11.42
C PHE A 184 -14.94 -11.57 10.16
N ASP A 185 -14.95 -12.44 9.15
CA ASP A 185 -15.80 -12.27 7.96
C ASP A 185 -17.00 -13.21 8.04
N SER A 186 -18.07 -12.81 8.73
CA SER A 186 -19.37 -13.52 8.71
C SER A 186 -19.92 -13.71 7.28
N TYR A 187 -19.43 -12.92 6.31
CA TYR A 187 -19.82 -12.99 4.90
C TYR A 187 -18.90 -13.84 4.01
N ARG A 188 -17.69 -14.24 4.49
CA ARG A 188 -16.74 -15.10 3.74
C ARG A 188 -16.32 -16.37 4.49
N SER A 189 -16.94 -16.68 5.63
CA SER A 189 -16.51 -17.73 6.59
C SER A 189 -16.61 -19.19 6.13
N SER A 190 -16.90 -19.49 4.86
CA SER A 190 -16.94 -20.89 4.40
C SER A 190 -15.54 -21.40 3.98
N VAL A 191 -14.55 -21.28 4.86
CA VAL A 191 -13.33 -22.05 4.68
C VAL A 191 -13.67 -23.51 4.96
N ARG A 192 -13.89 -24.28 3.90
CA ARG A 192 -14.32 -25.69 3.98
C ARG A 192 -13.17 -26.68 3.97
N PHE A 193 -11.96 -26.25 3.61
CA PHE A 193 -10.83 -27.14 3.35
C PHE A 193 -9.61 -26.78 4.19
N CYS A 194 -8.92 -27.82 4.69
CA CYS A 194 -7.72 -27.67 5.50
C CYS A 194 -6.50 -27.21 4.69
N SER A 195 -6.43 -27.53 3.39
CA SER A 195 -5.33 -27.18 2.51
C SER A 195 -5.81 -26.84 1.09
N ASN A 196 -4.95 -26.20 0.29
CA ASN A 196 -5.22 -25.95 -1.13
C ASN A 196 -5.38 -27.27 -1.90
N ALA A 197 -4.60 -28.29 -1.57
CA ALA A 197 -4.73 -29.62 -2.16
C ALA A 197 -6.12 -30.23 -1.93
N CYS A 198 -6.67 -30.14 -0.72
CA CYS A 198 -8.04 -30.61 -0.44
C CYS A 198 -9.09 -29.76 -1.17
N ALA A 199 -8.88 -28.45 -1.29
CA ALA A 199 -9.77 -27.58 -2.06
C ALA A 199 -9.77 -27.96 -3.54
N ASP A 200 -8.61 -28.21 -4.14
CA ASP A 200 -8.49 -28.60 -5.54
C ASP A 200 -9.00 -30.02 -5.79
N ALA A 201 -8.79 -30.95 -4.87
CA ALA A 201 -9.35 -32.29 -4.94
C ALA A 201 -10.90 -32.26 -4.88
N SER A 202 -11.49 -31.36 -4.08
CA SER A 202 -12.94 -31.15 -4.08
C SER A 202 -13.45 -30.50 -5.38
N ARG A 203 -12.66 -29.63 -6.02
CA ARG A 203 -12.99 -29.11 -7.35
C ARG A 203 -12.95 -30.24 -8.38
N ARG A 204 -12.08 -31.24 -8.19
CA ARG A 204 -11.98 -32.46 -9.01
C ARG A 204 -13.14 -33.46 -8.84
N THR A 205 -14.13 -33.20 -8.00
CA THR A 205 -15.37 -34.02 -7.93
C THR A 205 -16.61 -33.36 -8.52
N LEU A 206 -16.52 -32.11 -9.01
CA LEU A 206 -17.63 -31.45 -9.71
C LEU A 206 -17.94 -32.15 -11.05
N VAL A 207 -19.22 -32.47 -11.26
CA VAL A 207 -19.74 -33.13 -12.48
C VAL A 207 -19.53 -32.22 -13.71
N GLU A 208 -19.23 -32.81 -14.86
CA GLU A 208 -19.18 -32.09 -16.13
C GLU A 208 -20.58 -31.60 -16.51
N ILE A 209 -20.67 -30.34 -16.90
CA ILE A 209 -21.91 -29.70 -17.34
C ILE A 209 -21.74 -29.19 -18.78
N GLU A 210 -22.85 -29.03 -19.49
CA GLU A 210 -22.84 -28.46 -20.83
C GLU A 210 -22.87 -26.93 -20.77
N CYS A 211 -22.05 -26.27 -21.60
CA CYS A 211 -21.99 -24.83 -21.69
C CYS A 211 -23.27 -24.26 -22.31
N ASN A 212 -23.96 -23.36 -21.61
CA ASN A 212 -25.23 -22.79 -22.09
C ASN A 212 -25.13 -21.93 -23.38
N TRP A 213 -23.91 -21.68 -23.88
CA TRP A 213 -23.64 -20.92 -25.10
C TRP A 213 -23.18 -21.80 -26.27
N CYS A 214 -22.08 -22.54 -26.10
CA CYS A 214 -21.50 -23.38 -27.16
C CYS A 214 -21.88 -24.87 -27.07
N ASN A 215 -22.61 -25.28 -26.03
CA ASN A 215 -23.01 -26.67 -25.73
C ASN A 215 -21.85 -27.66 -25.48
N GLU A 216 -20.61 -27.18 -25.44
CA GLU A 216 -19.46 -28.01 -25.12
C GLU A 216 -19.48 -28.42 -23.63
N ARG A 217 -19.15 -29.69 -23.36
CA ARG A 217 -19.04 -30.21 -22.00
C ARG A 217 -17.77 -29.68 -21.34
N PHE A 218 -17.92 -29.15 -20.13
CA PHE A 218 -16.79 -28.63 -19.37
C PHE A 218 -16.98 -28.84 -17.87
N ARG A 219 -15.87 -28.71 -17.14
CA ARG A 219 -15.82 -28.90 -15.70
C ARG A 219 -15.82 -27.53 -14.99
N PRO A 220 -16.88 -27.16 -14.25
CA PRO A 220 -16.97 -25.82 -13.67
C PRO A 220 -16.12 -25.70 -12.40
N ASP A 221 -15.44 -24.57 -12.21
CA ASP A 221 -14.70 -24.28 -10.96
C ASP A 221 -15.60 -24.00 -9.74
N GLY A 222 -16.92 -23.94 -9.95
CA GLY A 222 -17.91 -23.74 -8.88
C GLY A 222 -19.35 -23.95 -9.35
N LYS A 223 -20.23 -24.31 -8.41
CA LYS A 223 -21.63 -24.72 -8.67
C LYS A 223 -22.49 -23.70 -9.44
N ARG A 224 -22.10 -22.42 -9.48
CA ARG A 224 -22.87 -21.35 -10.14
C ARG A 224 -22.39 -21.04 -11.57
N ARG A 225 -21.26 -21.59 -12.02
CA ARG A 225 -20.71 -21.30 -13.34
C ARG A 225 -21.49 -22.07 -14.41
N LYS A 226 -22.02 -21.37 -15.40
CA LYS A 226 -22.85 -21.93 -16.50
C LYS A 226 -22.15 -21.99 -17.86
N TYR A 227 -20.96 -21.40 -17.96
CA TYR A 227 -20.24 -21.19 -19.22
C TYR A 227 -18.80 -21.69 -19.12
N CYS A 228 -18.32 -22.31 -20.19
CA CYS A 228 -16.97 -22.89 -20.24
C CYS A 228 -15.88 -21.82 -20.18
N SER A 229 -16.04 -20.69 -20.88
CA SER A 229 -15.07 -19.60 -20.94
C SER A 229 -15.68 -18.23 -20.59
N ALA A 230 -14.81 -17.24 -20.34
CA ALA A 230 -15.24 -15.86 -20.12
C ALA A 230 -15.94 -15.27 -21.36
N ASP A 231 -15.52 -15.65 -22.56
CA ASP A 231 -16.15 -15.21 -23.80
C ASP A 231 -17.53 -15.83 -24.00
N CYS A 232 -17.68 -17.15 -23.75
CA CYS A 232 -18.99 -17.80 -23.74
C CYS A 232 -19.92 -17.18 -22.70
N SER A 233 -19.39 -16.83 -21.53
CA SER A 233 -20.17 -16.11 -20.50
C SER A 233 -20.61 -14.74 -20.98
N ARG A 234 -19.73 -13.96 -21.60
CA ARG A 234 -20.07 -12.63 -22.13
C ARG A 234 -21.13 -12.73 -23.23
N GLN A 235 -20.97 -13.67 -24.16
CA GLN A 235 -21.92 -13.88 -25.27
C GLN A 235 -23.27 -14.39 -24.77
N GLY A 236 -23.28 -15.37 -23.86
CA GLY A 236 -24.49 -15.87 -23.21
C GLY A 236 -25.26 -14.79 -22.46
N ILE A 237 -24.57 -13.97 -21.64
CA ILE A 237 -25.20 -12.83 -20.94
C ILE A 237 -25.78 -11.83 -21.93
N ILE A 238 -25.07 -11.50 -23.01
CA ILE A 238 -25.57 -10.58 -24.05
C ILE A 238 -26.81 -11.16 -24.74
N ARG A 239 -26.84 -12.46 -25.04
CA ARG A 239 -28.00 -13.15 -25.63
C ARG A 239 -29.20 -13.06 -24.70
N ASP A 240 -29.02 -13.47 -23.45
CA ASP A 240 -30.09 -13.50 -22.45
C ASP A 240 -30.62 -12.08 -22.18
N MET A 241 -29.73 -11.08 -22.07
CA MET A 241 -30.11 -9.68 -21.92
C MET A 241 -30.90 -9.17 -23.13
N ARG A 242 -30.49 -9.49 -24.37
CA ARG A 242 -31.21 -9.08 -25.58
C ARG A 242 -32.57 -9.75 -25.70
N ALA A 243 -32.68 -11.02 -25.29
CA ALA A 243 -33.94 -11.74 -25.28
C ALA A 243 -34.92 -11.14 -24.26
N ALA A 244 -34.42 -10.69 -23.11
CA ALA A 244 -35.21 -10.07 -22.05
C ALA A 244 -35.68 -8.64 -22.36
N LEU A 245 -35.08 -7.96 -23.35
CA LEU A 245 -35.48 -6.60 -23.71
C LEU A 245 -36.80 -6.61 -24.51
N PRO A 246 -37.79 -5.78 -24.11
CA PRO A 246 -39.05 -5.65 -24.83
C PRO A 246 -38.84 -4.94 -26.17
N GLU A 247 -39.74 -5.21 -27.12
CA GLU A 247 -39.80 -4.48 -28.38
C GLU A 247 -40.18 -3.02 -28.14
N ARG A 248 -39.60 -2.11 -28.95
CA ARG A 248 -39.82 -0.67 -28.85
C ARG A 248 -40.05 -0.06 -30.23
N HIS A 249 -40.72 1.09 -30.26
CA HIS A 249 -40.86 1.90 -31.46
C HIS A 249 -39.68 2.87 -31.61
N CYS A 250 -39.12 2.97 -32.81
CA CYS A 250 -38.05 3.93 -33.11
C CYS A 250 -38.57 5.37 -33.02
N CYS A 251 -37.93 6.23 -32.23
CA CYS A 251 -38.36 7.63 -32.10
C CYS A 251 -38.33 8.40 -33.44
N ARG A 252 -37.51 7.98 -34.41
CA ARG A 252 -37.38 8.65 -35.73
C ARG A 252 -38.35 8.10 -36.77
N CYS A 253 -38.30 6.80 -37.07
CA CYS A 253 -39.08 6.19 -38.15
C CYS A 253 -40.29 5.37 -37.68
N LYS A 254 -40.53 5.29 -36.36
CA LYS A 254 -41.64 4.55 -35.72
C LYS A 254 -41.67 3.03 -35.91
N ALA A 255 -40.74 2.46 -36.69
CA ALA A 255 -40.59 1.01 -36.83
C ALA A 255 -40.40 0.32 -35.47
N VAL A 256 -41.05 -0.83 -35.28
CA VAL A 256 -40.87 -1.72 -34.13
C VAL A 256 -39.50 -2.38 -34.26
N PHE A 257 -38.69 -2.36 -33.21
CA PHE A 257 -37.39 -3.00 -33.18
C PHE A 257 -37.07 -3.51 -31.78
N ARG A 258 -36.23 -4.55 -31.69
CA ARG A 258 -35.68 -5.03 -30.43
C ARG A 258 -34.35 -4.34 -30.12
N PRO A 259 -34.24 -3.56 -29.04
CA PRO A 259 -33.05 -2.76 -28.76
C PRO A 259 -31.86 -3.63 -28.35
N LYS A 260 -30.63 -3.18 -28.66
CA LYS A 260 -29.38 -3.86 -28.25
C LYS A 260 -29.03 -3.65 -26.78
N ASN A 261 -29.52 -2.56 -26.17
CA ASN A 261 -29.36 -2.22 -24.76
C ASN A 261 -30.64 -1.52 -24.25
N GLY A 262 -30.85 -1.47 -22.94
CA GLY A 262 -32.07 -0.88 -22.36
C GLY A 262 -32.28 0.62 -22.65
N LEU A 263 -31.26 1.31 -23.15
CA LEU A 263 -31.27 2.75 -23.43
C LEU A 263 -31.43 3.08 -24.93
N ALA A 264 -31.44 2.10 -25.83
CA ALA A 264 -31.54 2.37 -27.25
C ALA A 264 -32.95 2.88 -27.61
N MET A 265 -32.99 4.06 -28.24
CA MET A 265 -34.22 4.74 -28.68
C MET A 265 -34.46 4.66 -30.20
N TYR A 266 -33.46 4.18 -30.95
CA TYR A 266 -33.48 4.18 -32.42
C TYR A 266 -33.18 2.79 -32.96
N CYS A 267 -33.90 2.40 -34.03
CA CYS A 267 -33.75 1.08 -34.66
C CYS A 267 -32.42 0.89 -35.39
N SER A 268 -31.77 1.97 -35.84
CA SER A 268 -30.53 1.90 -36.60
C SER A 268 -29.59 3.07 -36.31
N ARG A 269 -28.30 2.91 -36.63
CA ARG A 269 -27.29 3.99 -36.53
C ARG A 269 -27.63 5.17 -37.42
N ALA A 270 -28.29 4.94 -38.56
CA ALA A 270 -28.77 5.99 -39.45
C ALA A 270 -29.86 6.85 -38.77
N CYS A 271 -30.87 6.22 -38.17
CA CYS A 271 -31.92 6.93 -37.42
C CYS A 271 -31.34 7.73 -36.24
N ALA A 272 -30.39 7.13 -35.51
CA ALA A 272 -29.69 7.81 -34.42
C ALA A 272 -28.92 9.04 -34.92
N ARG A 273 -28.15 8.89 -36.02
CA ARG A 273 -27.34 9.99 -36.59
C ARG A 273 -28.18 11.19 -36.97
N VAL A 274 -29.34 10.98 -37.60
CA VAL A 274 -30.27 12.06 -38.00
C VAL A 274 -30.75 12.87 -36.79
N ILE A 275 -31.14 12.20 -35.70
CA ILE A 275 -31.58 12.89 -34.48
C ILE A 275 -30.40 13.57 -33.76
N TYR A 276 -29.24 12.90 -33.70
CA TYR A 276 -28.04 13.51 -33.10
C TYR A 276 -27.58 14.75 -33.86
N SER A 277 -27.58 14.73 -35.19
CA SER A 277 -27.25 15.91 -35.99
C SER A 277 -28.25 17.04 -35.75
N ALA A 278 -29.55 16.74 -35.73
CA ALA A 278 -30.58 17.75 -35.45
C ALA A 278 -30.39 18.41 -34.06
N ASN A 279 -30.18 17.58 -33.02
CA ASN A 279 -29.94 18.07 -31.66
C ASN A 279 -28.63 18.87 -31.55
N TYR A 280 -27.58 18.44 -32.26
CA TYR A 280 -26.31 19.15 -32.30
C TYR A 280 -26.48 20.54 -32.92
N TYR A 281 -27.18 20.66 -34.05
CA TYR A 281 -27.45 21.96 -34.67
C TYR A 281 -28.34 22.86 -33.81
N GLN A 282 -29.34 22.30 -33.14
CA GLN A 282 -30.17 23.06 -32.20
C GLN A 282 -29.35 23.61 -31.03
N LYS A 283 -28.49 22.78 -30.42
CA LYS A 283 -27.58 23.22 -29.35
C LYS A 283 -26.58 24.27 -29.84
N LYS A 284 -26.02 24.09 -31.04
CA LYS A 284 -25.10 25.07 -31.65
C LYS A 284 -25.80 26.40 -31.91
N LYS A 285 -27.05 26.37 -32.41
CA LYS A 285 -27.87 27.58 -32.61
C LYS A 285 -28.22 28.26 -31.28
N ALA A 286 -28.54 27.49 -30.24
CA ALA A 286 -28.83 28.03 -28.91
C ALA A 286 -27.58 28.58 -28.19
N ALA A 287 -26.40 28.00 -28.46
CA ALA A 287 -25.12 28.43 -27.90
C ALA A 287 -24.48 29.60 -28.66
N GLN A 288 -24.99 29.96 -29.84
CA GLN A 288 -24.56 31.19 -30.49
C GLN A 288 -25.03 32.37 -29.62
N PRO A 289 -24.11 33.20 -29.10
CA PRO A 289 -24.51 34.35 -28.30
C PRO A 289 -25.40 35.24 -29.18
N SER A 290 -26.63 35.51 -28.73
CA SER A 290 -27.57 36.40 -29.44
C SER A 290 -27.04 37.82 -29.60
N ASN A 291 -25.96 38.15 -28.90
CA ASN A 291 -25.37 39.47 -28.80
C ASN A 291 -24.01 39.54 -29.51
N VAL A 292 -23.89 38.95 -30.70
CA VAL A 292 -22.88 39.45 -31.64
C VAL A 292 -23.40 40.80 -32.13
N ILE A 293 -23.07 41.87 -31.40
CA ILE A 293 -23.20 43.23 -31.92
C ILE A 293 -22.23 43.29 -33.10
N TYR A 294 -22.75 43.20 -34.32
CA TYR A 294 -21.97 43.54 -35.49
C TYR A 294 -21.59 45.00 -35.32
N LEU A 295 -20.32 45.28 -35.03
CA LEU A 295 -19.80 46.63 -35.03
C LEU A 295 -19.85 47.13 -36.48
N THR A 296 -20.98 47.72 -36.85
CA THR A 296 -21.10 48.42 -38.13
C THR A 296 -20.23 49.67 -38.09
N ALA A 297 -19.75 50.12 -39.26
CA ALA A 297 -18.92 51.31 -39.36
C ALA A 297 -19.57 52.53 -38.64
N GLU A 298 -20.90 52.62 -38.70
CA GLU A 298 -21.69 53.65 -38.01
C GLU A 298 -21.51 53.66 -36.48
N ILE A 299 -21.36 52.50 -35.85
CA ILE A 299 -21.14 52.39 -34.40
C ILE A 299 -19.74 52.89 -34.05
N PHE A 300 -18.73 52.56 -34.86
CA PHE A 300 -17.37 53.04 -34.69
C PHE A 300 -17.26 54.56 -34.87
N ASP A 301 -17.87 55.10 -35.94
CA ASP A 301 -17.87 56.54 -36.20
C ASP A 301 -18.60 57.32 -35.09
N GLY A 302 -19.67 56.74 -34.52
CA GLY A 302 -20.38 57.31 -33.37
C GLY A 302 -19.52 57.39 -32.11
N TRP A 303 -18.56 56.48 -31.89
CA TRP A 303 -17.63 56.53 -30.76
C TRP A 303 -16.57 57.60 -30.94
N PHE A 304 -15.97 57.71 -32.13
CA PHE A 304 -14.95 58.73 -32.39
C PHE A 304 -15.52 60.15 -32.36
N LYS A 305 -16.76 60.35 -32.84
CA LYS A 305 -17.44 61.65 -32.74
C LYS A 305 -17.76 62.09 -31.32
N ARG A 306 -17.88 61.18 -30.36
CA ARG A 306 -18.11 61.53 -28.95
C ARG A 306 -16.80 61.74 -28.17
N ALA A 307 -15.68 61.28 -28.71
CA ALA A 307 -14.37 61.41 -28.09
C ALA A 307 -13.62 62.68 -28.52
N ALA A 308 -14.01 63.28 -29.65
CA ALA A 308 -13.54 64.59 -30.13
C ALA A 308 -14.43 65.72 -29.62
#